data_AF-A0A2H1CN03-F1
#
_entry.id   AF-A0A2H1CN03-F1
#
_cell.length_a   1.000
_cell.length_b   1.000
_cell.length_c   1.000
_cell.angle_alpha   90.00
_cell.angle_beta   90.00
_cell.angle_gamma   90.00
#
_symmetry.space_group_name_H-M   'P 1'
#
loop_
_entity.id
_entity.type
_entity.pdbx_description
1 polymer ?
#
loop_
_entity_poly.entity_id
_entity_poly.type
_entity_poly.pdbx_seq_one_letter_code
_entity_poly.pdbx_strand_id
1 'polypeptide(L)'
;MVAKDFIDLVGKFNYANRVSVEDFADQLNLFTVVLFLIACIIVTAKQYFLNSISCYIPVKPTGDNYNNYLTDYCWVHGTIPLRPDEPMPQSEAEWNEYDQLRRISECCL
;
A
#
# COMPACT_ATOMS: atom_id res chain seq x y z
N MET A 1 -7.46 -26.40 -7.84
CA MET A 1 -8.20 -26.98 -6.69
C MET A 1 -8.76 -25.86 -5.83
N VAL A 2 -7.93 -24.92 -5.39
CA VAL A 2 -8.30 -23.71 -4.61
C VAL A 2 -9.60 -23.00 -5.04
N ALA A 3 -9.80 -22.68 -6.33
CA ALA A 3 -10.99 -21.95 -6.77
C ALA A 3 -12.34 -22.66 -6.52
N LYS A 4 -12.34 -24.01 -6.51
CA LYS A 4 -13.55 -24.80 -6.26
C LYS A 4 -13.94 -24.75 -4.78
N ASP A 5 -12.93 -24.79 -3.92
CA ASP A 5 -13.10 -24.70 -2.46
C ASP A 5 -13.56 -23.29 -2.05
N PHE A 6 -13.07 -22.25 -2.73
CA PHE A 6 -13.56 -20.87 -2.54
C PHE A 6 -15.02 -20.70 -2.95
N ILE A 7 -15.44 -21.27 -4.09
CA ILE A 7 -16.83 -21.18 -4.56
C ILE A 7 -17.78 -21.93 -3.62
N ASP A 8 -17.38 -23.11 -3.13
CA ASP A 8 -18.16 -23.89 -2.16
C ASP A 8 -18.29 -23.16 -0.80
N LEU A 9 -17.22 -22.51 -0.34
CA LEU A 9 -17.22 -21.69 0.88
C LEU A 9 -18.17 -20.48 0.77
N VAL A 10 -18.16 -19.79 -0.37
CA VAL A 10 -19.07 -18.66 -0.64
C VAL A 10 -20.53 -19.12 -0.75
N GLY A 11 -20.77 -20.30 -1.31
CA GLY A 11 -22.10 -20.92 -1.37
C GLY A 11 -22.66 -21.23 0.03
N LYS A 12 -21.81 -21.73 0.94
CA LYS A 12 -22.19 -22.02 2.34
C LYS A 12 -22.49 -20.76 3.15
N PHE A 13 -21.73 -19.68 2.96
CA PHE A 13 -22.02 -18.38 3.59
C PHE A 13 -23.37 -17.79 3.17
N ASN A 14 -23.78 -17.97 1.91
CA ASN A 14 -25.09 -17.52 1.42
C ASN A 14 -26.27 -18.35 1.95
N TYR A 15 -26.05 -19.61 2.35
CA TYR A 15 -27.12 -20.47 2.88
C TYR A 15 -27.51 -20.07 4.32
N ALA A 16 -26.54 -19.70 5.16
CA ALA A 16 -26.80 -19.21 6.52
C ALA A 16 -27.56 -17.86 6.54
N ASN A 17 -27.43 -17.05 5.49
CA ASN A 17 -28.02 -15.72 5.39
C ASN A 17 -29.48 -15.70 4.89
N ARG A 18 -30.09 -16.87 4.57
CA ARG A 18 -31.48 -16.95 4.11
C ARG A 18 -32.53 -16.99 5.23
N VAL A 19 -32.09 -17.16 6.49
CA VAL A 19 -32.93 -17.03 7.69
C VAL A 19 -32.39 -15.85 8.50
N SER A 20 -32.38 -14.66 7.91
CA SER A 20 -31.85 -13.47 8.58
C SER A 20 -32.99 -12.60 9.10
N VAL A 21 -33.08 -12.50 10.43
CA VAL A 21 -33.85 -11.50 11.16
C VAL A 21 -32.96 -10.25 11.30
N GLU A 22 -32.40 -9.77 10.20
CA GLU A 22 -31.52 -8.60 10.19
C GLU A 22 -32.17 -7.47 9.41
N ASP A 23 -32.15 -6.28 9.99
CA ASP A 23 -32.69 -5.08 9.37
C ASP A 23 -31.79 -4.65 8.20
N PHE A 24 -32.37 -3.93 7.24
CA PHE A 24 -31.64 -3.44 6.04
C PHE A 24 -30.37 -2.65 6.40
N ALA A 25 -30.35 -1.99 7.57
CA ALA A 25 -29.20 -1.26 8.07
C ALA A 25 -27.99 -2.17 8.39
N ASP A 26 -28.23 -3.37 8.95
CA ASP A 26 -27.18 -4.32 9.30
C ASP A 26 -26.58 -4.97 8.05
N GLN A 27 -27.42 -5.23 7.05
CA GLN A 27 -26.99 -5.77 5.76
C GLN A 27 -26.08 -4.79 4.98
N LEU A 28 -26.32 -3.48 5.09
CA LEU A 28 -25.46 -2.46 4.48
C LEU A 28 -24.07 -2.42 5.14
N ASN A 29 -23.98 -2.58 6.46
CA ASN A 29 -22.70 -2.62 7.17
C ASN A 29 -21.89 -3.88 6.80
N LEU A 30 -22.52 -5.03 6.61
CA LEU A 30 -21.83 -6.23 6.13
C LEU A 30 -21.29 -6.03 4.70
N PHE A 31 -22.04 -5.33 3.84
CA PHE A 31 -21.61 -5.00 2.49
C PHE A 31 -20.40 -4.07 2.45
N THR A 32 -20.33 -3.05 3.31
CA THR A 32 -19.17 -2.13 3.37
C THR A 32 -17.91 -2.85 3.82
N VAL A 33 -18.00 -3.78 4.79
CA VAL A 33 -16.87 -4.63 5.22
C VAL A 33 -16.34 -5.48 4.06
N VAL A 34 -17.22 -6.12 3.29
CA VAL A 34 -16.82 -6.92 2.12
C VAL A 34 -16.16 -6.05 1.05
N LEU A 35 -16.69 -4.84 0.81
CA LEU A 35 -16.10 -3.89 -0.13
C LEU A 35 -14.67 -3.51 0.30
N PHE A 36 -14.46 -3.15 1.57
CA PHE A 36 -13.12 -2.82 2.06
C PHE A 36 -12.16 -4.01 2.00
N LEU A 37 -12.64 -5.22 2.27
CA LEU A 37 -11.83 -6.43 2.15
C LEU A 37 -11.35 -6.63 0.70
N ILE A 38 -12.25 -6.50 -0.28
CA ILE A 38 -11.89 -6.57 -1.70
C ILE A 38 -10.90 -5.47 -2.09
N ALA A 39 -11.13 -4.24 -1.63
CA ALA A 39 -10.21 -3.13 -1.88
C ALA A 39 -8.81 -3.39 -1.30
N CYS A 40 -8.72 -3.92 -0.08
CA CYS A 40 -7.45 -4.33 0.54
C CYS A 40 -6.73 -5.41 -0.28
N ILE A 41 -7.44 -6.43 -0.76
CA ILE A 41 -6.85 -7.47 -1.63
C ILE A 41 -6.28 -6.85 -2.91
N ILE A 42 -7.00 -5.92 -3.55
CA ILE A 42 -6.54 -5.28 -4.78
C ILE A 42 -5.28 -4.43 -4.54
N VAL A 43 -5.28 -3.65 -3.47
CA VAL A 43 -4.16 -2.76 -3.10
C VAL A 43 -2.90 -3.57 -2.76
N THR A 44 -3.05 -4.60 -1.92
CA THR A 44 -1.94 -5.49 -1.56
C THR A 44 -1.40 -6.28 -2.75
N ALA A 45 -2.28 -6.75 -3.65
CA ALA A 45 -1.85 -7.42 -4.87
C ALA A 45 -1.01 -6.47 -5.75
N LYS A 46 -1.41 -5.21 -5.87
CA LYS A 46 -0.60 -4.22 -6.59
C LYS A 46 0.76 -3.98 -5.93
N GLN A 47 0.81 -3.85 -4.62
CA GLN A 47 2.07 -3.65 -3.91
C GLN A 47 3.02 -4.86 -3.96
N TYR A 48 2.49 -6.08 -4.10
CA TYR A 48 3.32 -7.30 -4.17
C TYR A 48 3.87 -7.58 -5.57
N PHE A 49 3.05 -7.36 -6.61
CA PHE A 49 3.41 -7.72 -7.99
C PHE A 49 3.95 -6.56 -8.83
N LEU A 50 3.67 -5.31 -8.44
CA LEU A 50 4.11 -4.12 -9.16
C LEU A 50 5.02 -3.28 -8.26
N ASN A 51 5.81 -2.42 -8.89
CA ASN A 51 6.60 -1.42 -8.18
C ASN A 51 5.65 -0.43 -7.48
N SER A 52 5.81 -0.27 -6.16
CA SER A 52 5.02 0.63 -5.32
C SER A 52 5.31 2.11 -5.62
N ILE A 53 6.52 2.43 -6.08
CA ILE A 53 6.98 3.76 -6.44
C ILE A 53 7.97 3.68 -7.62
N SER A 54 8.24 4.79 -8.29
CA SER A 54 9.32 4.89 -9.28
C SER A 54 10.25 6.02 -8.88
N CYS A 55 11.53 5.70 -8.70
CA CYS A 55 12.56 6.64 -8.26
C CYS A 55 13.50 6.99 -9.41
N TYR A 56 13.89 8.26 -9.49
CA TYR A 56 14.80 8.77 -10.50
C TYR A 56 16.12 9.20 -9.87
N ILE A 57 17.23 8.78 -10.47
CA ILE A 57 18.58 9.21 -10.10
C ILE A 57 19.34 9.65 -11.36
N PRO A 58 20.07 10.79 -11.34
CA PRO A 58 20.73 11.31 -12.55
C PRO A 58 21.91 10.44 -13.02
N VAL A 59 22.60 9.75 -12.11
CA VAL A 59 23.72 8.86 -12.43
C VAL A 59 23.44 7.45 -11.92
N LYS A 60 23.28 6.51 -12.87
CA LYS A 60 23.10 5.09 -12.56
C LYS A 60 24.45 4.38 -12.48
N PRO A 61 24.77 3.66 -11.39
CA PRO A 61 25.88 2.72 -11.40
C PRO A 61 25.62 1.61 -12.42
N THR A 62 26.69 0.98 -12.93
CA THR A 62 26.59 -0.08 -13.94
C THR A 62 25.87 -1.31 -13.37
N GLY A 63 24.62 -1.52 -13.79
CA GLY A 63 23.83 -2.71 -13.45
C GLY A 63 22.37 -2.54 -13.83
N ASP A 64 21.80 -3.53 -14.52
CA ASP A 64 20.41 -3.47 -15.03
C ASP A 64 19.35 -3.53 -13.92
N ASN A 65 19.71 -4.09 -12.75
CA ASN A 65 18.80 -4.29 -11.62
C ASN A 65 18.83 -3.18 -10.56
N TYR A 66 19.64 -2.13 -10.76
CA TYR A 66 19.79 -1.07 -9.75
C TYR A 66 18.49 -0.28 -9.53
N ASN A 67 17.68 -0.11 -10.58
CA ASN A 67 16.40 0.63 -10.47
C ASN A 67 15.39 -0.07 -9.56
N ASN A 68 15.36 -1.42 -9.56
CA ASN A 68 14.48 -2.18 -8.68
C ASN A 68 14.93 -2.04 -7.23
N TYR A 69 16.24 -2.20 -6.97
CA TYR A 69 16.81 -1.98 -5.64
C TYR A 69 16.55 -0.56 -5.11
N LEU A 70 16.76 0.46 -5.95
CA LEU A 70 16.51 1.86 -5.57
C LEU A 70 15.04 2.09 -5.20
N THR A 71 14.13 1.50 -5.98
CA THR A 71 12.69 1.59 -5.74
C THR A 71 12.32 0.95 -4.40
N ASP A 72 12.83 -0.25 -4.12
CA ASP A 72 12.58 -0.97 -2.87
C ASP A 72 13.17 -0.21 -1.66
N TYR A 73 14.37 0.33 -1.83
CA TYR A 73 15.03 1.13 -0.80
C TYR A 73 14.23 2.38 -0.45
N CYS A 74 13.80 3.15 -1.46
CA CYS A 74 12.99 4.34 -1.22
C CYS A 74 11.61 4.02 -0.63
N TRP A 75 11.02 2.88 -0.99
CA TRP A 75 9.76 2.43 -0.42
C TRP A 75 9.88 2.08 1.07
N VAL A 76 10.92 1.33 1.47
CA VAL A 76 11.11 0.91 2.86
C VAL A 76 11.65 2.04 3.74
N HIS A 77 12.61 2.81 3.23
CA HIS A 77 13.21 3.92 3.98
C HIS A 77 12.23 5.10 4.11
N GLY A 78 11.29 5.24 3.18
CA GLY A 78 10.35 6.35 3.12
C GLY A 78 10.93 7.59 2.43
N THR A 79 10.05 8.53 2.09
CA THR A 79 10.38 9.74 1.33
C THR A 79 10.21 11.00 2.18
N ILE A 80 10.93 12.05 1.79
CA ILE A 80 10.83 13.39 2.37
C ILE A 80 10.09 14.26 1.35
N PRO A 81 8.92 14.84 1.68
CA PRO A 81 8.19 15.70 0.76
C PRO A 81 8.88 17.07 0.67
N LEU A 82 9.32 17.44 -0.53
CA LEU A 82 9.80 18.79 -0.86
C LEU A 82 8.77 19.52 -1.70
N ARG A 83 8.63 20.83 -1.46
CA ARG A 83 7.79 21.69 -2.30
C ARG A 83 8.51 21.99 -3.62
N PRO A 84 7.77 22.26 -4.73
CA PRO A 84 8.38 22.53 -6.03
C PRO A 84 9.38 23.71 -6.03
N ASP A 85 9.14 24.71 -5.18
CA ASP A 85 9.95 25.93 -5.10
C ASP A 85 11.02 25.90 -3.99
N GLU A 86 11.16 24.78 -3.27
CA GLU A 86 12.13 24.64 -2.17
C GLU A 86 13.49 24.16 -2.70
N PRO A 87 14.61 24.79 -2.31
CA PRO A 87 15.93 24.33 -2.70
C PRO A 87 16.22 22.95 -2.07
N MET A 88 16.93 22.11 -2.82
CA MET A 88 17.40 20.83 -2.29
C MET A 88 18.50 21.08 -1.24
N PRO A 89 18.40 20.47 -0.05
CA PRO A 89 19.37 20.67 1.02
C PRO A 89 20.77 20.28 0.56
N GLN A 90 21.74 21.15 0.86
CA GLN A 90 23.11 21.03 0.35
C GLN A 90 24.07 20.46 1.41
N SER A 91 23.71 20.58 2.70
CA SER A 91 24.55 20.14 3.82
C SER A 91 23.98 18.90 4.51
N GLU A 92 24.85 18.06 5.06
CA GLU A 92 24.45 16.87 5.81
C GLU A 92 23.63 17.19 7.06
N ALA A 93 23.92 18.31 7.72
CA ALA A 93 23.15 18.78 8.88
C ALA A 93 21.70 19.10 8.52
N GLU A 94 21.48 19.74 7.37
CA GLU A 94 20.16 20.09 6.86
C GLU A 94 19.37 18.84 6.42
N TRP A 95 20.04 17.87 5.81
CA TRP A 95 19.46 16.57 5.51
C TRP A 95 18.96 15.85 6.77
N ASN A 96 19.77 15.84 7.83
CA ASN A 96 19.40 15.22 9.10
C ASN A 96 18.21 15.93 9.77
N GLU A 97 18.15 17.26 9.70
CA GLU A 97 17.01 18.01 10.21
C GLU A 97 15.71 17.65 9.46
N TYR A 98 15.77 17.55 8.13
CA TYR A 98 14.61 17.19 7.32
C TYR A 98 14.19 15.74 7.53
N ASP A 99 15.15 14.86 7.76
CA ASP A 99 14.91 13.47 8.12
C ASP A 99 14.06 13.35 9.38
N GLN A 100 14.44 14.09 10.42
CA GLN A 100 13.75 14.08 11.71
C GLN A 100 12.37 14.74 11.65
N LEU A 101 12.20 15.81 10.88
CA LEU A 101 10.99 16.63 10.93
C LEU A 101 9.93 16.26 9.88
N ARG A 102 10.34 15.70 8.74
CA ARG A 102 9.46 15.61 7.56
C ARG A 102 9.34 14.21 6.97
N ARG A 103 10.09 13.23 7.45
CA ARG A 103 10.06 11.86 6.92
C ARG A 103 8.71 11.21 7.20
N ILE A 104 8.08 10.66 6.15
CA ILE A 104 6.73 10.08 6.23
C ILE A 104 6.75 8.65 6.81
N SER A 105 7.92 8.03 7.00
CA SER A 105 8.02 6.64 7.50
C SER A 105 7.77 6.48 9.00
N GLU A 106 7.85 7.54 9.80
CA GLU A 106 7.62 7.45 11.26
C GLU A 106 6.16 7.66 11.68
N CYS A 107 5.26 7.89 10.73
CA CYS A 107 3.85 8.10 11.04
C CYS A 107 3.11 6.75 11.20
N CYS A 108 3.46 6.00 12.25
CA CYS A 108 2.58 5.06 12.94
C CYS A 108 3.25 4.53 14.23
N LEU A 109 3.07 5.25 15.34
CA LEU A 109 3.13 4.69 16.69
C LEU A 109 2.07 5.37 17.55
#